data_AF-A0A6I6W7N8-F1
#
_entry.id   AF-A0A6I6W7N8-F1
#
_cell.length_a   1.000
_cell.length_b   1.000
_cell.length_c   1.000
_cell.angle_alpha   90.00
_cell.angle_beta   90.00
_cell.angle_gamma   90.00
#
_symmetry.space_group_name_H-M   'P 1'
#
loop_
_entity.id
_entity.type
_entity.pdbx_description
1 polymer ?
#
loop_
_entity_poly.entity_id
_entity_poly.type
_entity_poly.pdbx_seq_one_letter_code
_entity_poly.pdbx_strand_id
1 'polypeptide(L)'
;MRVRVGAKVPTAEEAAKLGTSAYGMVRYGGFVQTAAQPSGAHRIAALADHPAQKAPATLTVTAPSRFGTIANGEQTSSRSAGGWTERRFETRQALATQLLQIGVGPFRVVERKGPHGVRLRHAVPRDQAGKILPQLDATVPRILEFLTGRLGTFPQRTYGVYATPAGGELETQSLALMPADQLTTQGMQENGTDGVLAHEAVHEYFGNSVSPHRWSDLWLSEGHAVLYQYLWSEAEHGTRLEKAMRNAYERANKELRASGPVAAPRREAFEPRDRAPYGWGAYQGGALALYALQQKVGERTFQDIERAWVRENRDGTGSTAGFVRLASRVAGQDLKPFLHSWLYSTKLPKMPGHPDWSA
;
A
#
# COMPACT_ATOMS: atom_id res chain seq x y z
N MET A 1 -8.95 -17.32 13.53
CA MET A 1 -7.78 -18.01 14.14
C MET A 1 -7.44 -17.32 15.46
N ARG A 2 -7.34 -18.04 16.59
CA ARG A 2 -6.93 -17.44 17.89
C ARG A 2 -5.51 -17.90 18.18
N VAL A 3 -4.51 -17.15 17.74
CA VAL A 3 -3.08 -17.44 18.02
C VAL A 3 -2.64 -16.63 19.22
N ARG A 4 -2.07 -17.31 20.22
CA ARG A 4 -1.43 -16.68 21.38
C ARG A 4 0.07 -16.87 21.24
N VAL A 5 0.77 -15.88 20.67
CA VAL A 5 2.23 -15.92 20.56
C VAL A 5 2.84 -15.37 21.85
N GLY A 6 3.48 -16.24 22.62
CA GLY A 6 4.26 -15.91 23.82
C GLY A 6 5.78 -15.89 23.55
N ALA A 7 6.20 -15.43 22.36
CA ALA A 7 7.59 -15.45 21.93
C ALA A 7 8.26 -14.08 22.10
N LYS A 8 9.57 -14.08 22.38
CA LYS A 8 10.40 -12.86 22.35
C LYS A 8 10.37 -12.31 20.92
N VAL A 9 9.89 -11.07 20.76
CA VAL A 9 9.98 -10.35 19.47
C VAL A 9 11.43 -9.88 19.28
N PRO A 10 12.10 -10.26 18.19
CA PRO A 10 13.49 -9.87 17.95
C PRO A 10 13.62 -8.35 17.72
N THR A 11 14.75 -7.77 18.12
CA THR A 11 15.14 -6.43 17.65
C THR A 11 15.53 -6.46 16.16
N ALA A 12 15.64 -5.29 15.52
CA ALA A 12 16.13 -5.21 14.14
C ALA A 12 17.53 -5.81 13.97
N GLU A 13 18.42 -5.61 14.95
CA GLU A 13 19.78 -6.18 14.96
C GLU A 13 19.76 -7.70 15.15
N GLU A 14 18.90 -8.21 16.05
CA GLU A 14 18.70 -9.65 16.24
C GLU A 14 18.15 -10.30 14.98
N ALA A 15 17.19 -9.65 14.29
CA ALA A 15 16.64 -10.15 13.04
C ALA A 15 17.71 -10.21 11.93
N ALA A 16 18.53 -9.15 11.79
CA ALA A 16 19.60 -9.10 10.80
C ALA A 16 20.66 -10.20 11.00
N LYS A 17 21.02 -10.51 12.26
CA LYS A 17 21.97 -11.58 12.61
C LYS A 17 21.47 -12.98 12.26
N LEU A 18 20.16 -13.19 12.17
CA LEU A 18 19.56 -14.46 11.76
C LEU A 18 19.60 -14.68 10.24
N GLY A 19 20.24 -13.78 9.48
CA GLY A 19 20.23 -13.83 8.00
C GLY A 19 18.84 -13.60 7.42
N THR A 20 17.90 -13.21 8.26
CA THR A 20 16.54 -12.89 7.86
C THR A 20 16.40 -11.38 7.82
N SER A 21 15.94 -10.80 6.72
CA SER A 21 15.35 -9.47 6.82
C SER A 21 14.24 -9.49 7.87
N ALA A 22 14.02 -8.35 8.53
CA ALA A 22 13.13 -8.17 9.67
C ALA A 22 11.65 -8.38 9.29
N TYR A 23 11.30 -9.61 8.89
CA TYR A 23 9.98 -10.06 8.48
C TYR A 23 9.27 -10.77 9.62
N GLY A 24 7.97 -10.52 9.75
CA GLY A 24 7.15 -10.99 10.85
C GLY A 24 6.89 -9.88 11.84
N MET A 25 7.34 -10.03 13.09
CA MET A 25 7.24 -8.98 14.12
C MET A 25 8.62 -8.45 14.47
N VAL A 26 8.74 -7.14 14.60
CA VAL A 26 9.98 -6.42 14.89
C VAL A 26 9.77 -5.52 16.09
N ARG A 27 10.78 -5.45 16.96
CA ARG A 27 10.80 -4.54 18.10
C ARG A 27 11.83 -3.42 17.90
N TYR A 28 11.41 -2.18 18.12
CA TYR A 28 12.26 -0.99 18.17
C TYR A 28 11.99 -0.20 19.45
N GLY A 29 12.93 -0.27 20.41
CA GLY A 29 12.74 0.30 21.74
C GLY A 29 11.51 -0.27 22.45
N GLY A 30 10.54 0.61 22.75
CA GLY A 30 9.25 0.25 23.35
C GLY A 30 8.15 -0.12 22.34
N PHE A 31 8.42 -0.05 21.04
CA PHE A 31 7.47 -0.33 19.98
C PHE A 31 7.67 -1.74 19.41
N VAL A 32 6.55 -2.39 19.11
CA VAL A 32 6.45 -3.60 18.31
C VAL A 32 5.59 -3.26 17.11
N GLN A 33 6.02 -3.72 15.95
CA GLN A 33 5.24 -3.67 14.72
C GLN A 33 5.43 -4.94 13.91
N THR A 34 4.52 -5.17 12.98
CA THR A 34 4.64 -6.22 11.96
C THR A 34 5.24 -5.68 10.68
N ALA A 35 6.05 -6.49 10.02
CA ALA A 35 6.48 -6.31 8.64
C ALA A 35 6.18 -7.62 7.90
N ALA A 36 4.94 -7.75 7.41
CA ALA A 36 4.39 -8.99 6.87
C ALA A 36 4.57 -9.14 5.35
N GLN A 37 4.93 -8.08 4.65
CA GLN A 37 5.11 -8.06 3.20
C GLN A 37 6.58 -8.35 2.82
N PRO A 38 6.87 -9.10 1.73
CA PRO A 38 5.92 -9.82 0.88
C PRO A 38 5.40 -11.12 1.50
N SER A 39 6.22 -11.83 2.27
CA SER A 39 5.85 -13.13 2.86
C SER A 39 6.50 -13.24 4.23
N GLY A 40 6.03 -12.42 5.18
CA GLY A 40 6.45 -12.40 6.58
C GLY A 40 5.34 -12.86 7.54
N ALA A 41 4.10 -12.98 7.07
CA ALA A 41 2.97 -13.35 7.91
C ALA A 41 3.07 -14.77 8.45
N HIS A 42 3.68 -15.69 7.69
CA HIS A 42 3.92 -17.07 8.15
C HIS A 42 4.83 -17.15 9.39
N ARG A 43 5.61 -16.11 9.67
CA ARG A 43 6.46 -15.99 10.86
C ARG A 43 5.70 -15.50 12.09
N ILE A 44 4.50 -14.97 11.89
CA ILE A 44 3.60 -14.52 12.95
C ILE A 44 2.65 -15.67 13.32
N ALA A 45 2.19 -16.40 12.31
CA ALA A 45 1.17 -17.43 12.46
C ALA A 45 1.20 -18.41 11.28
N ALA A 46 0.79 -19.67 11.51
CA ALA A 46 0.67 -20.66 10.43
C ALA A 46 -0.45 -20.26 9.45
N LEU A 47 -0.05 -19.72 8.30
CA LEU A 47 -0.92 -19.15 7.27
C LEU A 47 -0.37 -19.48 5.88
N ALA A 48 -1.26 -19.60 4.88
CA ALA A 48 -0.85 -19.65 3.49
C ALA A 48 -0.40 -18.24 3.05
N ASP A 49 0.90 -17.97 3.14
CA ASP A 49 1.45 -16.62 3.04
C ASP A 49 1.73 -16.18 1.61
N HIS A 50 0.64 -15.89 0.89
CA HIS A 50 0.61 -15.54 -0.52
C HIS A 50 -0.42 -14.43 -0.77
N PRO A 51 -0.18 -13.45 -1.66
CA PRO A 51 -1.03 -12.26 -1.79
C PRO A 51 -2.47 -12.60 -2.20
N ALA A 52 -2.66 -13.69 -2.95
CA ALA A 52 -3.99 -14.17 -3.33
C ALA A 52 -4.78 -14.85 -2.20
N GLN A 53 -4.18 -15.13 -1.05
CA GLN A 53 -4.83 -15.80 0.07
C GLN A 53 -5.42 -14.76 1.02
N LYS A 54 -6.74 -14.61 0.96
CA LYS A 54 -7.47 -13.61 1.74
C LYS A 54 -8.58 -14.25 2.58
N ALA A 55 -8.78 -13.75 3.79
CA ALA A 55 -9.95 -14.09 4.60
C ALA A 55 -10.28 -12.93 5.56
N PRO A 56 -11.55 -12.77 5.97
CA PRO A 56 -11.87 -11.95 7.13
C PRO A 56 -11.07 -12.44 8.35
N ALA A 57 -10.54 -11.51 9.13
CA ALA A 57 -9.66 -11.81 10.25
C ALA A 57 -10.24 -11.30 11.57
N THR A 58 -9.99 -12.05 12.63
CA THR A 58 -10.11 -11.57 13.99
C THR A 58 -8.73 -11.64 14.63
N LEU A 59 -8.28 -10.50 15.15
CA LEU A 59 -7.03 -10.36 15.87
C LEU A 59 -7.34 -10.07 17.33
N THR A 60 -6.81 -10.87 18.25
CA THR A 60 -6.90 -10.62 19.70
C THR A 60 -5.50 -10.42 20.22
N VAL A 61 -5.23 -9.22 20.75
CA VAL A 61 -3.91 -8.80 21.19
C VAL A 61 -3.97 -8.42 22.66
N THR A 62 -3.15 -9.05 23.48
CA THR A 62 -3.05 -8.80 24.92
C THR A 62 -1.69 -8.21 25.22
N ALA A 63 -1.67 -7.02 25.79
CA ALA A 63 -0.45 -6.27 26.09
C ALA A 63 -0.54 -5.59 27.48
N PRO A 64 0.59 -5.19 28.09
CA PRO A 64 0.55 -4.42 29.34
C PRO A 64 -0.29 -3.15 29.16
N SER A 65 -1.16 -2.84 30.12
CA SER A 65 -2.18 -1.77 30.00
C SER A 65 -1.57 -0.38 29.76
N ARG A 66 -0.30 -0.19 30.14
CA ARG A 66 0.45 1.05 29.89
C ARG A 66 0.71 1.31 28.41
N PHE A 67 0.64 0.31 27.54
CA PHE A 67 0.89 0.43 26.10
C PHE A 67 -0.41 0.54 25.29
N GLY A 68 -0.32 1.29 24.20
CA GLY A 68 -1.32 1.26 23.13
C GLY A 68 -1.24 -0.08 22.37
N THR A 69 -2.35 -0.47 21.75
CA THR A 69 -2.43 -1.65 20.89
C THR A 69 -3.30 -1.32 19.69
N ILE A 70 -2.80 -1.65 18.50
CA ILE A 70 -3.43 -1.39 17.22
C ILE A 70 -3.28 -2.64 16.32
N ALA A 71 -4.23 -2.86 15.41
CA ALA A 71 -4.22 -3.96 14.44
C ALA A 71 -5.19 -3.65 13.30
N ASN A 72 -5.19 -4.42 12.20
CA ASN A 72 -6.16 -4.22 11.10
C ASN A 72 -7.61 -4.29 11.60
N GLY A 73 -8.50 -3.58 10.91
CA GLY A 73 -9.94 -3.61 11.13
C GLY A 73 -10.43 -2.73 12.27
N GLU A 74 -11.67 -3.00 12.69
CA GLU A 74 -12.39 -2.24 13.71
C GLU A 74 -12.14 -2.87 15.09
N GLN A 75 -11.87 -2.06 16.12
CA GLN A 75 -11.81 -2.57 17.50
C GLN A 75 -13.22 -2.92 17.98
N THR A 76 -13.48 -4.18 18.32
CA THR A 76 -14.81 -4.65 18.74
C THR A 76 -14.92 -4.90 20.24
N SER A 77 -13.79 -5.13 20.94
CA SER A 77 -13.80 -5.25 22.40
C SER A 77 -12.47 -4.84 23.03
N SER A 78 -12.53 -4.44 24.30
CA SER A 78 -11.37 -4.17 25.15
C SER A 78 -11.66 -4.60 26.58
N ARG A 79 -10.79 -5.40 27.20
CA ARG A 79 -10.92 -5.85 28.59
C ARG A 79 -9.58 -5.75 29.31
N SER A 80 -9.58 -5.13 30.49
CA SER A 80 -8.39 -5.01 31.33
C SER A 80 -8.50 -5.91 32.56
N ALA A 81 -7.42 -6.63 32.88
CA ALA A 81 -7.32 -7.45 34.09
C ALA A 81 -5.85 -7.64 34.47
N GLY A 82 -5.53 -7.53 35.77
CA GLY A 82 -4.18 -7.84 36.29
C GLY A 82 -3.04 -7.04 35.65
N GLY A 83 -3.27 -5.77 35.28
CA GLY A 83 -2.26 -4.93 34.62
C GLY A 83 -2.11 -5.16 33.11
N TRP A 84 -2.89 -6.05 32.50
CA TRP A 84 -2.94 -6.30 31.06
C TRP A 84 -4.26 -5.82 30.45
N THR A 85 -4.21 -5.39 29.19
CA THR A 85 -5.41 -5.12 28.38
C THR A 85 -5.41 -6.04 27.17
N GLU A 86 -6.48 -6.81 27.01
CA GLU A 86 -6.81 -7.57 25.82
C GLU A 86 -7.72 -6.72 24.92
N ARG A 87 -7.35 -6.57 23.65
CA ARG A 87 -8.14 -5.88 22.63
C ARG A 87 -8.43 -6.80 21.46
N ARG A 88 -9.66 -6.76 20.96
CA ARG A 88 -10.12 -7.54 19.81
C ARG A 88 -10.38 -6.62 18.63
N PHE A 89 -9.88 -7.00 17.47
CA PHE A 89 -10.05 -6.31 16.20
C PHE A 89 -10.63 -7.27 15.17
N GLU A 90 -11.52 -6.77 14.32
CA GLU A 90 -12.20 -7.56 13.28
C GLU A 90 -12.14 -6.84 11.94
N THR A 91 -11.74 -7.57 10.90
CA THR A 91 -11.91 -7.13 9.50
C THR A 91 -13.18 -7.77 8.95
N ARG A 92 -14.07 -6.96 8.38
CA ARG A 92 -15.22 -7.50 7.62
C ARG A 92 -14.81 -7.85 6.21
N GLN A 93 -13.99 -6.98 5.61
CA GLN A 93 -13.32 -7.19 4.34
C GLN A 93 -12.26 -8.28 4.48
N ALA A 94 -12.06 -9.04 3.39
CA ALA A 94 -11.03 -10.07 3.34
C ALA A 94 -9.64 -9.43 3.39
N LEU A 95 -8.79 -9.91 4.30
CA LEU A 95 -7.44 -9.44 4.53
C LEU A 95 -6.45 -10.42 3.88
N ALA A 96 -5.59 -9.93 2.98
CA ALA A 96 -4.45 -10.71 2.49
C ALA A 96 -3.40 -10.85 3.60
N THR A 97 -2.75 -12.02 3.71
CA THR A 97 -1.80 -12.28 4.80
C THR A 97 -0.63 -11.28 4.85
N GLN A 98 -0.13 -10.87 3.67
CA GLN A 98 0.95 -9.89 3.54
C GLN A 98 0.60 -8.50 4.11
N LEU A 99 -0.69 -8.19 4.29
CA LEU A 99 -1.20 -6.91 4.81
C LEU A 99 -1.51 -6.96 6.31
N LEU A 100 -1.17 -8.06 6.99
CA LEU A 100 -1.42 -8.22 8.41
C LEU A 100 -0.57 -7.22 9.21
N GLN A 101 -1.26 -6.40 10.00
CA GLN A 101 -0.68 -5.43 10.90
C GLN A 101 -1.06 -5.64 12.37
N ILE A 102 -0.04 -5.65 13.23
CA ILE A 102 -0.17 -5.57 14.69
C ILE A 102 0.87 -4.56 15.21
N GLY A 103 0.44 -3.62 16.04
CA GLY A 103 1.29 -2.66 16.72
C GLY A 103 1.05 -2.63 18.22
N VAL A 104 2.12 -2.57 19.02
CA VAL A 104 2.07 -2.41 20.48
C VAL A 104 3.19 -1.47 20.92
N GLY A 105 2.90 -0.46 21.72
CA GLY A 105 3.96 0.45 22.17
C GLY A 105 3.48 1.69 22.92
N PRO A 106 4.37 2.64 23.23
CA PRO A 106 4.05 3.88 23.94
C PRO A 106 3.38 4.92 23.03
N PHE A 107 2.35 4.50 22.31
CA PHE A 107 1.49 5.36 21.50
C PHE A 107 0.10 5.49 22.13
N ARG A 108 -0.70 6.41 21.60
CA ARG A 108 -2.14 6.50 21.85
C ARG A 108 -2.91 6.29 20.55
N VAL A 109 -4.09 5.69 20.64
CA VAL A 109 -5.01 5.55 19.52
C VAL A 109 -6.00 6.71 19.59
N VAL A 110 -6.18 7.42 18.48
CA VAL A 110 -7.02 8.60 18.37
C VAL A 110 -8.04 8.37 17.27
N GLU A 111 -9.32 8.52 17.62
CA GLU A 111 -10.41 8.36 16.67
C GLU A 111 -10.90 9.72 16.15
N ARG A 112 -11.27 9.74 14.86
CA ARG A 112 -11.93 10.88 14.19
C ARG A 112 -13.03 10.38 13.27
N LYS A 113 -13.88 11.30 12.83
CA LYS A 113 -14.80 11.08 11.71
C LYS A 113 -14.08 11.45 10.41
N GLY A 114 -14.04 10.52 9.47
CA GLY A 114 -13.60 10.75 8.10
C GLY A 114 -14.78 11.02 7.16
N PRO A 115 -14.50 11.24 5.87
CA PRO A 115 -15.53 11.46 4.87
C PRO A 115 -16.39 10.21 4.67
N HIS A 116 -17.62 10.40 4.19
CA HIS A 116 -18.55 9.32 3.82
C HIS A 116 -18.79 8.26 4.92
N GLY A 117 -18.64 8.65 6.20
CA GLY A 117 -18.85 7.78 7.35
C GLY A 117 -17.68 6.84 7.67
N VAL A 118 -16.54 6.97 7.00
CA VAL A 118 -15.31 6.24 7.34
C VAL A 118 -14.86 6.67 8.74
N ARG A 119 -14.57 5.70 9.62
CA ARG A 119 -13.96 5.99 10.93
C ARG A 119 -12.46 6.09 10.78
N LEU A 120 -11.87 7.17 11.26
CA LEU A 120 -10.41 7.32 11.27
C LEU A 120 -9.87 6.89 12.63
N ARG A 121 -8.75 6.16 12.61
CA ARG A 121 -8.11 5.59 13.81
C ARG A 121 -6.60 5.67 13.68
N HIS A 122 -6.00 6.73 14.21
CA HIS A 122 -4.55 6.93 14.16
C HIS A 122 -3.88 6.41 15.43
N ALA A 123 -2.81 5.63 15.30
CA ALA A 123 -1.89 5.31 16.40
C ALA A 123 -0.68 6.22 16.30
N VAL A 124 -0.47 7.09 17.30
CA VAL A 124 0.62 8.08 17.30
C VAL A 124 1.47 7.99 18.58
N PRO A 125 2.81 8.07 18.50
CA PRO A 125 3.67 8.11 19.68
C PRO A 125 3.21 9.22 20.64
N ARG A 126 3.13 8.92 21.94
CA ARG A 126 2.52 9.84 22.92
C ARG A 126 3.26 11.18 23.00
N ASP A 127 4.58 11.12 22.90
CA ASP A 127 5.51 12.26 22.93
C ASP A 127 5.51 13.09 21.64
N GLN A 128 5.05 12.53 20.51
CA GLN A 128 4.99 13.22 19.21
C GLN A 128 3.57 13.59 18.78
N ALA A 129 2.55 13.17 19.53
CA ALA A 129 1.16 13.30 19.13
C ALA A 129 0.72 14.75 18.85
N GLY A 130 1.30 15.73 19.55
CA GLY A 130 1.02 17.16 19.32
C GLY A 130 1.54 17.69 17.98
N LYS A 131 2.59 17.05 17.42
CA LYS A 131 3.17 17.42 16.11
C LYS A 131 2.49 16.69 14.96
N ILE A 132 2.14 15.42 15.17
CA ILE A 132 1.64 14.52 14.11
C ILE A 132 0.14 14.68 13.89
N LEU A 133 -0.67 14.71 14.95
CA LEU A 133 -2.13 14.69 14.80
C LEU A 133 -2.68 15.88 14.00
N PRO A 134 -2.20 17.13 14.16
CA PRO A 134 -2.69 18.23 13.32
C PRO A 134 -2.47 17.99 11.83
N GLN A 135 -1.35 17.35 11.44
CA GLN A 135 -1.08 17.04 10.04
C GLN A 135 -2.00 15.93 9.52
N LEU A 136 -2.19 14.86 10.30
CA LEU A 136 -3.10 13.78 9.93
C LEU A 136 -4.56 14.25 9.86
N ASP A 137 -5.00 15.05 10.83
CA ASP A 137 -6.35 15.62 10.90
C ASP A 137 -6.64 16.54 9.68
N ALA A 138 -5.62 17.25 9.18
CA ALA A 138 -5.74 18.11 7.99
C ALA A 138 -5.65 17.34 6.66
N THR A 139 -4.84 16.29 6.58
CA THR A 139 -4.48 15.67 5.30
C THR A 139 -5.28 14.40 4.99
N VAL A 140 -5.46 13.49 5.96
CA VAL A 140 -6.09 12.18 5.71
C VAL A 140 -7.52 12.30 5.17
N PRO A 141 -8.42 13.13 5.74
CA PRO A 141 -9.77 13.27 5.19
C PRO A 141 -9.79 13.73 3.73
N ARG A 142 -8.87 14.63 3.35
CA ARG A 142 -8.79 15.17 1.99
C ARG A 142 -8.28 14.14 0.99
N ILE A 143 -7.28 13.34 1.37
CA ILE A 143 -6.82 12.20 0.56
C ILE A 143 -7.97 11.23 0.32
N LEU A 144 -8.72 10.86 1.37
CA LEU A 144 -9.84 9.93 1.22
C LEU A 144 -10.95 10.50 0.34
N GLU A 145 -11.24 11.80 0.43
CA GLU A 145 -12.21 12.47 -0.44
C GLU A 145 -11.72 12.47 -1.90
N PHE A 146 -10.46 12.83 -2.15
CA PHE A 146 -9.83 12.80 -3.47
C PHE A 146 -9.92 11.41 -4.11
N LEU A 147 -9.53 10.36 -3.37
CA LEU A 147 -9.59 8.98 -3.85
C LEU A 147 -11.03 8.55 -4.11
N THR A 148 -11.97 8.89 -3.22
CA THR A 148 -13.39 8.56 -3.40
C THR A 148 -13.98 9.24 -4.64
N GLY A 149 -13.61 10.51 -4.88
CA GLY A 149 -13.99 11.26 -6.06
C GLY A 149 -13.44 10.67 -7.36
N ARG A 150 -12.27 10.03 -7.34
CA ARG A 150 -11.65 9.39 -8.51
C ARG A 150 -12.16 7.96 -8.76
N LEU A 151 -12.22 7.14 -7.70
CA LEU A 151 -12.36 5.69 -7.74
C LEU A 151 -13.76 5.18 -7.33
N GLY A 152 -14.58 6.02 -6.72
CA GLY A 152 -15.87 5.63 -6.15
C GLY A 152 -15.76 5.24 -4.67
N THR A 153 -16.70 4.43 -4.17
CA THR A 153 -16.83 4.15 -2.73
C THR A 153 -15.58 3.53 -2.11
N PHE A 154 -15.05 4.17 -1.07
CA PHE A 154 -13.93 3.67 -0.28
C PHE A 154 -14.17 2.22 0.22
N PRO A 155 -13.17 1.32 0.08
CA PRO A 155 -13.42 -0.11 0.28
C PRO A 155 -13.58 -0.50 1.76
N GLN A 156 -12.95 0.26 2.67
CA GLN A 156 -12.96 -0.01 4.11
C GLN A 156 -14.00 0.83 4.86
N ARG A 157 -14.38 0.36 6.05
CA ARG A 157 -15.20 1.12 7.02
C ARG A 157 -14.36 1.98 7.95
N THR A 158 -13.09 1.62 8.12
CA THR A 158 -12.13 2.31 8.97
C THR A 158 -10.82 2.46 8.20
N TYR A 159 -10.15 3.58 8.43
CA TYR A 159 -8.80 3.84 7.93
C TYR A 159 -7.98 4.49 9.05
N GLY A 160 -6.66 4.43 8.96
CA GLY A 160 -5.80 4.91 10.01
C GLY A 160 -4.36 5.01 9.57
N VAL A 161 -3.57 5.65 10.42
CA VAL A 161 -2.11 5.69 10.27
C VAL A 161 -1.52 5.18 11.57
N TYR A 162 -0.66 4.17 11.50
CA TYR A 162 0.21 3.78 12.58
C TYR A 162 1.57 4.48 12.40
N ALA A 163 1.75 5.58 13.13
CA ALA A 163 3.01 6.31 13.18
C ALA A 163 3.97 5.62 14.15
N THR A 164 5.16 5.27 13.69
CA THR A 164 6.13 4.46 14.43
C THR A 164 7.55 5.00 14.28
N PRO A 165 8.39 4.96 15.34
CA PRO A 165 9.82 5.27 15.20
C PRO A 165 10.63 4.09 14.64
N ALA A 166 10.03 2.91 14.47
CA ALA A 166 10.73 1.77 13.88
C ALA A 166 10.93 1.91 12.35
N GLY A 167 10.32 2.94 11.75
CA GLY A 167 10.37 3.20 10.31
C GLY A 167 9.52 2.22 9.48
N GLY A 168 9.67 2.34 8.17
CA GLY A 168 8.91 1.60 7.16
C GLY A 168 7.63 2.34 6.75
N GLU A 169 7.33 2.21 5.46
CA GLU A 169 6.09 2.63 4.82
C GLU A 169 5.46 1.35 4.28
N LEU A 170 4.24 1.03 4.73
CA LEU A 170 3.53 -0.18 4.30
C LEU A 170 2.04 0.09 4.27
N GLU A 171 1.41 -0.43 3.23
CA GLU A 171 0.03 -0.18 2.86
C GLU A 171 -0.98 -1.02 3.64
N THR A 172 -0.61 -1.47 4.85
CA THR A 172 -1.35 -2.53 5.54
C THR A 172 -2.82 -2.16 5.71
N GLN A 173 -3.71 -3.08 5.34
CA GLN A 173 -5.13 -2.80 5.14
C GLN A 173 -5.78 -2.17 6.37
N SER A 174 -6.55 -1.11 6.15
CA SER A 174 -7.23 -0.20 7.10
C SER A 174 -6.32 0.62 8.03
N LEU A 175 -4.99 0.51 7.91
CA LEU A 175 -4.05 1.11 8.85
C LEU A 175 -2.67 1.26 8.21
N ALA A 176 -2.43 2.32 7.43
CA ALA A 176 -1.12 2.55 6.82
C ALA A 176 -0.02 2.68 7.89
N LEU A 177 1.13 2.02 7.70
CA LEU A 177 2.32 2.18 8.53
C LEU A 177 3.14 3.34 7.99
N MET A 178 3.53 4.28 8.85
CA MET A 178 4.33 5.45 8.44
C MET A 178 5.41 5.78 9.49
N PRO A 179 6.59 6.26 9.08
CA PRO A 179 7.60 6.77 10.00
C PRO A 179 7.08 8.02 10.72
N ALA A 180 7.18 8.03 12.05
CA ALA A 180 6.61 9.11 12.86
C ALA A 180 7.26 10.49 12.60
N ASP A 181 8.56 10.51 12.29
CA ASP A 181 9.35 11.70 12.00
C ASP A 181 8.96 12.38 10.67
N GLN A 182 8.51 11.60 9.69
CA GLN A 182 7.99 12.11 8.43
C GLN A 182 6.59 12.73 8.54
N LEU A 183 5.82 12.43 9.59
CA LEU A 183 4.46 12.96 9.76
C LEU A 183 4.40 14.30 10.51
N THR A 184 5.54 14.99 10.62
CA THR A 184 5.64 16.34 11.20
C THR A 184 5.26 17.41 10.17
N THR A 185 5.12 18.67 10.59
CA THR A 185 4.90 19.80 9.65
C THR A 185 5.94 19.81 8.53
N GLN A 186 7.23 19.68 8.87
CA GLN A 186 8.31 19.65 7.90
C GLN A 186 8.14 18.49 6.91
N GLY A 187 7.88 17.27 7.41
CA GLY A 187 7.71 16.13 6.54
C GLY A 187 6.48 16.25 5.63
N MET A 188 5.33 16.64 6.18
CA MET A 188 4.04 16.67 5.47
C MET A 188 3.89 17.88 4.53
N GLN A 189 4.48 19.03 4.84
CA GLN A 189 4.29 20.26 4.07
C GLN A 189 5.51 20.64 3.23
N GLU A 190 6.72 20.29 3.65
CA GLU A 190 7.95 20.70 2.95
C GLU A 190 8.58 19.54 2.18
N ASN A 191 8.56 18.33 2.73
CA ASN A 191 9.20 17.15 2.12
C ASN A 191 8.26 16.30 1.25
N GLY A 192 6.98 16.66 1.15
CA GLY A 192 5.99 15.94 0.31
C GLY A 192 5.54 14.58 0.86
N THR A 193 5.61 14.37 2.18
CA THR A 193 5.15 13.11 2.82
C THR A 193 3.64 12.92 2.66
N ASP A 194 2.87 13.97 2.42
CA ASP A 194 1.45 13.83 2.11
C ASP A 194 1.19 13.08 0.80
N GLY A 195 2.09 13.21 -0.20
CA GLY A 195 2.07 12.39 -1.41
C GLY A 195 2.35 10.92 -1.13
N VAL A 196 3.30 10.62 -0.23
CA VAL A 196 3.55 9.24 0.24
C VAL A 196 2.32 8.71 0.99
N LEU A 197 1.69 9.53 1.83
CA LEU A 197 0.46 9.15 2.52
C LEU A 197 -0.70 8.88 1.54
N ALA A 198 -0.74 9.57 0.40
CA ALA A 198 -1.68 9.30 -0.68
C ALA A 198 -1.36 7.98 -1.41
N HIS A 199 -0.08 7.66 -1.62
CA HIS A 199 0.40 6.34 -2.10
C HIS A 199 -0.10 5.22 -1.18
N GLU A 200 0.10 5.35 0.13
CA GLU A 200 -0.36 4.35 1.10
C GLU A 200 -1.88 4.25 1.17
N ALA A 201 -2.61 5.36 1.06
CA ALA A 201 -4.06 5.37 1.16
C ALA A 201 -4.76 4.76 -0.07
N VAL A 202 -4.22 4.95 -1.28
CA VAL A 202 -4.83 4.39 -2.51
C VAL A 202 -4.69 2.88 -2.59
N HIS A 203 -3.71 2.31 -1.88
CA HIS A 203 -3.58 0.88 -1.79
C HIS A 203 -4.80 0.18 -1.17
N GLU A 204 -5.63 0.90 -0.41
CA GLU A 204 -6.92 0.39 0.05
C GLU A 204 -7.79 -0.12 -1.11
N TYR A 205 -7.70 0.51 -2.28
CA TYR A 205 -8.31 0.04 -3.53
C TYR A 205 -7.42 -0.97 -4.26
N PHE A 206 -6.15 -0.61 -4.50
CA PHE A 206 -5.19 -1.37 -5.32
C PHE A 206 -4.10 -2.01 -4.46
N GLY A 207 -4.12 -3.32 -4.27
CA GLY A 207 -3.20 -4.01 -3.36
C GLY A 207 -3.92 -4.62 -2.15
N ASN A 208 -4.91 -3.90 -1.60
CA ASN A 208 -5.69 -4.38 -0.45
C ASN A 208 -7.03 -4.98 -0.87
N SER A 209 -7.99 -4.14 -1.30
CA SER A 209 -9.28 -4.61 -1.81
C SER A 209 -9.05 -5.53 -3.01
N VAL A 210 -8.30 -5.07 -4.02
CA VAL A 210 -7.87 -5.88 -5.16
C VAL A 210 -6.38 -6.23 -5.01
N SER A 211 -6.09 -7.33 -4.32
CA SER A 211 -4.69 -7.78 -4.12
C SER A 211 -4.09 -8.43 -5.37
N PRO A 212 -2.75 -8.48 -5.51
CA PRO A 212 -2.14 -9.19 -6.64
C PRO A 212 -2.46 -10.70 -6.61
N HIS A 213 -2.83 -11.25 -7.77
CA HIS A 213 -3.04 -12.69 -7.91
C HIS A 213 -1.72 -13.48 -7.77
N ARG A 214 -0.60 -12.88 -8.17
CA ARG A 214 0.78 -13.37 -7.93
C ARG A 214 1.73 -12.18 -7.92
N TRP A 215 2.95 -12.36 -7.43
CA TRP A 215 3.91 -11.26 -7.28
C TRP A 215 4.35 -10.59 -8.59
N SER A 216 4.32 -11.28 -9.74
CA SER A 216 4.57 -10.62 -11.03
C SER A 216 3.46 -9.65 -11.44
N ASP A 217 2.28 -9.70 -10.80
CA ASP A 217 1.17 -8.76 -10.99
C ASP A 217 1.27 -7.56 -10.01
N LEU A 218 2.35 -7.44 -9.22
CA LEU A 218 2.56 -6.39 -8.21
C LEU A 218 2.46 -4.96 -8.77
N TRP A 219 2.77 -4.75 -10.04
CA TRP A 219 2.64 -3.45 -10.69
C TRP A 219 1.20 -2.89 -10.66
N LEU A 220 0.17 -3.75 -10.55
CA LEU A 220 -1.23 -3.34 -10.37
C LEU A 220 -1.51 -2.75 -8.98
N SER A 221 -0.59 -2.93 -8.03
CA SER A 221 -0.60 -2.30 -6.71
C SER A 221 0.25 -1.05 -6.74
N GLU A 222 1.56 -1.23 -6.96
CA GLU A 222 2.56 -0.16 -6.85
C GLU A 222 2.45 0.89 -7.96
N GLY A 223 2.15 0.46 -9.19
CA GLY A 223 2.02 1.37 -10.33
C GLY A 223 0.83 2.31 -10.18
N HIS A 224 -0.29 1.77 -9.68
CA HIS A 224 -1.45 2.57 -9.31
C HIS A 224 -1.11 3.51 -8.16
N ALA A 225 -0.43 3.03 -7.13
CA ALA A 225 -0.07 3.86 -5.99
C ALA A 225 0.83 5.04 -6.36
N VAL A 226 1.86 4.81 -7.19
CA VAL A 226 2.71 5.88 -7.75
C VAL A 226 1.92 6.84 -8.62
N LEU A 227 1.01 6.35 -9.47
CA LEU A 227 0.16 7.22 -10.30
C LEU A 227 -0.69 8.16 -9.44
N TYR A 228 -1.39 7.62 -8.44
CA TYR A 228 -2.27 8.41 -7.56
C TYR A 228 -1.51 9.31 -6.60
N GLN A 229 -0.29 8.94 -6.18
CA GLN A 229 0.63 9.86 -5.50
C GLN A 229 0.89 11.10 -6.35
N TYR A 230 1.27 10.94 -7.62
CA TYR A 230 1.53 12.08 -8.49
C TYR A 230 0.26 12.88 -8.81
N LEU A 231 -0.89 12.22 -8.99
CA LEU A 231 -2.16 12.92 -9.19
C LEU A 231 -2.58 13.73 -7.95
N TRP A 232 -2.33 13.21 -6.75
CA TRP A 232 -2.54 13.95 -5.51
C TRP A 232 -1.59 15.17 -5.43
N SER A 233 -0.29 14.95 -5.64
CA SER A 233 0.69 16.04 -5.61
C SER A 233 0.47 17.09 -6.70
N GLU A 234 -0.10 16.73 -7.84
CA GLU A 234 -0.50 17.68 -8.88
C GLU A 234 -1.69 18.53 -8.43
N ALA A 235 -2.72 17.91 -7.84
CA ALA A 235 -3.90 18.61 -7.34
C ALA A 235 -3.59 19.54 -6.16
N GLU A 236 -2.71 19.14 -5.25
CA GLU A 236 -2.42 19.87 -4.01
C GLU A 236 -1.29 20.89 -4.17
N HIS A 237 -0.25 20.54 -4.93
CA HIS A 237 1.01 21.32 -4.97
C HIS A 237 1.37 21.82 -6.36
N GLY A 238 0.55 21.54 -7.38
CA GLY A 238 0.81 21.96 -8.77
C GLY A 238 2.04 21.28 -9.41
N THR A 239 2.50 20.16 -8.85
CA THR A 239 3.50 19.31 -9.52
C THR A 239 2.95 18.80 -10.86
N ARG A 240 3.80 18.37 -11.78
CA ARG A 240 3.35 17.91 -13.11
C ARG A 240 3.55 16.39 -13.25
N LEU A 241 2.45 15.65 -13.28
CA LEU A 241 2.47 14.20 -13.54
C LEU A 241 3.22 13.89 -14.84
N GLU A 242 2.98 14.67 -15.90
CA GLU A 242 3.64 14.53 -17.19
C GLU A 242 5.17 14.58 -17.08
N LYS A 243 5.72 15.51 -16.28
CA LYS A 243 7.17 15.63 -16.09
C LYS A 243 7.74 14.38 -15.41
N ALA A 244 7.04 13.85 -14.40
CA ALA A 244 7.45 12.63 -13.72
C ALA A 244 7.42 11.42 -14.68
N MET A 245 6.37 11.30 -15.49
CA MET A 245 6.22 10.23 -16.47
C MET A 245 7.25 10.32 -17.60
N ARG A 246 7.61 11.53 -18.04
CA ARG A 246 8.72 11.75 -18.98
C ARG A 246 10.05 11.25 -18.43
N ASN A 247 10.38 11.65 -17.20
CA ASN A 247 11.62 11.22 -16.54
C ASN A 247 11.67 9.69 -16.30
N ALA A 248 10.52 9.05 -16.09
CA ALA A 248 10.41 7.60 -16.02
C ALA A 248 10.62 6.97 -17.41
N TYR A 249 9.97 7.51 -18.45
CA TYR A 249 10.09 7.04 -19.82
C TYR A 249 11.53 7.10 -20.34
N GLU A 250 12.25 8.20 -20.10
CA GLU A 250 13.66 8.41 -20.50
C GLU A 250 14.63 7.37 -19.94
N ARG A 251 14.27 6.67 -18.87
CA ARG A 251 15.09 5.61 -18.25
C ARG A 251 14.54 4.22 -18.51
N ALA A 252 13.33 4.10 -19.05
CA ALA A 252 12.56 2.87 -19.03
C ALA A 252 13.26 1.70 -19.71
N ASN A 253 13.86 1.91 -20.89
CA ASN A 253 14.53 0.82 -21.60
C ASN A 253 15.76 0.31 -20.84
N LYS A 254 16.47 1.18 -20.12
CA LYS A 254 17.60 0.77 -19.27
C LYS A 254 17.11 -0.06 -18.08
N GLU A 255 16.11 0.43 -17.37
CA GLU A 255 15.57 -0.21 -16.16
C GLU A 255 14.94 -1.58 -16.47
N LEU A 256 14.16 -1.68 -17.56
CA LEU A 256 13.52 -2.93 -17.98
C LEU A 256 14.52 -3.95 -18.53
N ARG A 257 15.62 -3.52 -19.16
CA ARG A 257 16.71 -4.43 -19.54
C ARG A 257 17.42 -5.02 -18.33
N ALA A 258 17.52 -4.27 -17.24
CA ALA A 258 18.14 -4.72 -15.99
C ALA A 258 17.20 -5.66 -15.21
N SER A 259 15.95 -5.23 -15.00
CA SER A 259 14.99 -5.90 -14.10
C SER A 259 13.98 -6.83 -14.77
N GLY A 260 13.89 -6.81 -16.11
CA GLY A 260 12.85 -7.51 -16.88
C GLY A 260 11.62 -6.65 -17.16
N PRO A 261 10.67 -7.13 -17.99
CA PRO A 261 9.41 -6.44 -18.24
C PRO A 261 8.56 -6.22 -16.98
N VAL A 262 7.71 -5.19 -17.00
CA VAL A 262 6.82 -4.80 -15.87
C VAL A 262 5.99 -5.98 -15.33
N ALA A 263 5.36 -6.76 -16.21
CA ALA A 263 4.50 -7.89 -15.84
C ALA A 263 5.21 -9.26 -15.95
N ALA A 264 6.51 -9.27 -16.23
CA ALA A 264 7.36 -10.46 -16.26
C ALA A 264 8.78 -10.16 -15.72
N PRO A 265 8.89 -9.67 -14.47
CA PRO A 265 10.17 -9.30 -13.90
C PRO A 265 11.11 -10.50 -13.79
N ARG A 266 12.41 -10.28 -14.00
CA ARG A 266 13.46 -11.29 -13.84
C ARG A 266 13.77 -11.45 -12.37
N ARG A 267 13.48 -12.63 -11.81
CA ARG A 267 13.64 -12.91 -10.38
C ARG A 267 15.07 -12.66 -9.89
N GLU A 268 16.05 -12.92 -10.74
CA GLU A 268 17.48 -12.77 -10.45
C GLU A 268 17.93 -11.31 -10.33
N ALA A 269 17.10 -10.35 -10.72
CA ALA A 269 17.39 -8.92 -10.62
C ALA A 269 17.03 -8.31 -9.25
N PHE A 270 16.42 -9.08 -8.36
CA PHE A 270 15.97 -8.61 -7.04
C PHE A 270 16.76 -9.32 -5.95
N GLU A 271 17.16 -8.58 -4.91
CA GLU A 271 17.90 -9.14 -3.79
C GLU A 271 17.20 -8.84 -2.45
N PRO A 272 17.02 -9.85 -1.58
CA PRO A 272 17.19 -11.28 -1.85
C PRO A 272 16.21 -11.80 -2.92
N ARG A 273 16.66 -12.79 -3.70
CA ARG A 273 15.97 -13.33 -4.90
C ARG A 273 14.62 -14.01 -4.64
N ASP A 274 14.27 -14.21 -3.39
CA ASP A 274 12.97 -14.71 -2.94
C ASP A 274 11.97 -13.59 -2.60
N ARG A 275 12.37 -12.31 -2.75
CA ARG A 275 11.44 -11.19 -2.63
C ARG A 275 10.53 -11.08 -3.84
N ALA A 276 9.34 -10.54 -3.58
CA ALA A 276 8.50 -10.00 -4.63
C ALA A 276 9.25 -8.89 -5.39
N PRO A 277 8.89 -8.62 -6.66
CA PRO A 277 9.64 -7.77 -7.56
C PRO A 277 9.45 -6.27 -7.26
N TYR A 278 9.73 -5.86 -6.03
CA TYR A 278 9.77 -4.46 -5.60
C TYR A 278 10.96 -3.78 -6.25
N GLY A 279 10.71 -3.09 -7.35
CA GLY A 279 11.71 -2.32 -8.07
C GLY A 279 11.06 -1.49 -9.16
N TRP A 280 11.89 -0.80 -9.94
CA TRP A 280 11.44 0.21 -10.89
C TRP A 280 10.26 -0.23 -11.77
N GLY A 281 10.27 -1.49 -12.24
CA GLY A 281 9.20 -2.05 -13.06
C GLY A 281 7.82 -2.06 -12.38
N ALA A 282 7.74 -2.45 -11.11
CA ALA A 282 6.46 -2.47 -10.38
C ALA A 282 5.95 -1.06 -10.07
N TYR A 283 6.86 -0.15 -9.68
CA TYR A 283 6.55 1.23 -9.30
C TYR A 283 6.43 2.13 -10.54
N GLN A 284 7.51 2.79 -10.93
CA GLN A 284 7.50 3.79 -12.00
C GLN A 284 7.14 3.17 -13.36
N GLY A 285 7.54 1.93 -13.63
CA GLY A 285 7.17 1.20 -14.85
C GLY A 285 5.67 0.91 -14.93
N GLY A 286 5.05 0.50 -13.81
CA GLY A 286 3.61 0.31 -13.70
C GLY A 286 2.84 1.62 -13.90
N ALA A 287 3.24 2.68 -13.21
CA ALA A 287 2.65 4.02 -13.37
C ALA A 287 2.79 4.53 -14.80
N LEU A 288 3.94 4.32 -15.44
CA LEU A 288 4.20 4.71 -16.82
C LEU A 288 3.31 3.94 -17.81
N ALA A 289 3.08 2.65 -17.59
CA ALA A 289 2.17 1.85 -18.42
C ALA A 289 0.71 2.32 -18.28
N LEU A 290 0.28 2.69 -17.06
CA LEU A 290 -1.04 3.27 -16.80
C LEU A 290 -1.18 4.66 -17.45
N TYR A 291 -0.15 5.50 -17.36
CA TYR A 291 -0.14 6.80 -18.03
C TYR A 291 -0.23 6.65 -19.55
N ALA A 292 0.54 5.73 -20.14
CA ALA A 292 0.46 5.44 -21.57
C ALA A 292 -0.93 4.92 -21.98
N LEU A 293 -1.56 4.10 -21.14
CA LEU A 293 -2.94 3.67 -21.33
C LEU A 293 -3.90 4.87 -21.32
N GLN A 294 -3.79 5.77 -20.32
CA GLN A 294 -4.59 6.98 -20.27
C GLN A 294 -4.42 7.84 -21.52
N GLN A 295 -3.19 8.05 -22.00
CA GLN A 295 -2.93 8.77 -23.26
C GLN A 295 -3.55 8.05 -24.47
N LYS A 296 -3.61 6.72 -24.46
CA LYS A 296 -4.18 5.91 -25.54
C LYS A 296 -5.71 5.96 -25.60
N VAL A 297 -6.39 5.91 -24.45
CA VAL A 297 -7.86 5.78 -24.39
C VAL A 297 -8.60 7.06 -24.00
N GLY A 298 -7.86 8.09 -23.58
CA GLY A 298 -8.39 9.34 -23.03
C GLY A 298 -8.75 9.24 -21.55
N GLU A 299 -8.71 10.38 -20.85
CA GLU A 299 -8.90 10.47 -19.40
C GLU A 299 -10.23 9.85 -18.94
N ARG A 300 -11.34 10.16 -19.62
CA ARG A 300 -12.67 9.64 -19.25
C ARG A 300 -12.72 8.11 -19.29
N THR A 301 -12.29 7.51 -20.40
CA THR A 301 -12.26 6.05 -20.56
C THR A 301 -11.31 5.40 -19.56
N PHE A 302 -10.16 6.01 -19.30
CA PHE A 302 -9.23 5.53 -18.28
C PHE A 302 -9.87 5.54 -16.89
N GLN A 303 -10.55 6.62 -16.51
CA GLN A 303 -11.27 6.68 -15.24
C GLN A 303 -12.38 5.61 -15.16
N ASP A 304 -13.09 5.35 -16.26
CA ASP A 304 -14.08 4.28 -16.32
C ASP A 304 -13.45 2.90 -16.12
N ILE A 305 -12.26 2.66 -16.68
CA ILE A 305 -11.46 1.42 -16.48
C ILE A 305 -11.09 1.28 -15.01
N GLU A 306 -10.53 2.32 -14.40
CA GLU A 306 -10.10 2.32 -13.00
C GLU A 306 -11.26 2.02 -12.05
N ARG A 307 -12.40 2.71 -12.24
CA ARG A 307 -13.63 2.48 -11.46
C ARG A 307 -14.20 1.08 -11.67
N ALA A 308 -14.19 0.57 -12.90
CA ALA A 308 -14.65 -0.78 -13.19
C ALA A 308 -13.74 -1.82 -12.54
N TRP A 309 -12.43 -1.62 -12.58
CA TRP A 309 -11.45 -2.52 -11.96
C TRP A 309 -11.69 -2.69 -10.47
N VAL A 310 -11.74 -1.57 -9.72
CA VAL A 310 -11.89 -1.61 -8.26
C VAL A 310 -13.27 -2.10 -7.82
N ARG A 311 -14.31 -1.86 -8.63
CA ARG A 311 -15.68 -2.31 -8.35
C ARG A 311 -15.84 -3.80 -8.61
N GLU A 312 -15.41 -4.29 -9.77
CA GLU A 312 -15.66 -5.67 -10.21
C GLU A 312 -14.76 -6.69 -9.51
N ASN A 313 -13.59 -6.27 -9.02
CA ASN A 313 -12.64 -7.15 -8.32
C ASN A 313 -12.61 -6.90 -6.80
N ARG A 314 -13.57 -6.13 -6.26
CA ARG A 314 -13.62 -5.72 -4.84
C ARG A 314 -13.46 -6.93 -3.92
N ASP A 315 -12.62 -6.76 -2.90
CA ASP A 315 -12.25 -7.79 -1.90
C ASP A 315 -11.59 -9.06 -2.47
N GLY A 316 -11.29 -9.13 -3.78
CA GLY A 316 -10.69 -10.28 -4.45
C GLY A 316 -9.19 -10.13 -4.77
N THR A 317 -8.80 -10.77 -5.88
CA THR A 317 -7.44 -10.77 -6.41
C THR A 317 -7.44 -10.41 -7.89
N GLY A 318 -6.52 -9.55 -8.34
CA GLY A 318 -6.39 -9.12 -9.72
C GLY A 318 -5.14 -9.68 -10.40
N SER A 319 -5.25 -10.05 -11.68
CA SER A 319 -4.10 -10.44 -12.51
C SER A 319 -3.91 -9.48 -13.67
N THR A 320 -2.69 -9.39 -14.21
CA THR A 320 -2.39 -8.58 -15.41
C THR A 320 -3.32 -8.93 -16.57
N ALA A 321 -3.54 -10.23 -16.81
CA ALA A 321 -4.44 -10.69 -17.87
C ALA A 321 -5.90 -10.28 -17.61
N GLY A 322 -6.33 -10.26 -16.35
CA GLY A 322 -7.64 -9.74 -15.94
C GLY A 322 -7.77 -8.24 -16.24
N PHE A 323 -6.77 -7.44 -15.88
CA PHE A 323 -6.75 -6.01 -16.14
C PHE A 323 -6.81 -5.70 -17.63
N VAL A 324 -6.00 -6.38 -18.45
CA VAL A 324 -5.98 -6.20 -19.93
C VAL A 324 -7.36 -6.51 -20.54
N ARG A 325 -8.02 -7.59 -20.10
CA ARG A 325 -9.37 -7.94 -20.58
C ARG A 325 -10.41 -6.90 -20.17
N LEU A 326 -10.38 -6.46 -18.90
CA LEU A 326 -11.30 -5.44 -18.39
C LEU A 326 -11.11 -4.11 -19.12
N ALA A 327 -9.86 -3.67 -19.27
CA ALA A 327 -9.53 -2.44 -19.97
C ALA A 327 -10.04 -2.47 -21.42
N SER A 328 -9.81 -3.57 -22.14
CA SER A 328 -10.28 -3.72 -23.53
C SER A 328 -11.81 -3.67 -23.62
N ARG A 329 -12.50 -4.36 -22.70
CA ARG A 329 -13.96 -4.39 -22.64
C ARG A 329 -14.56 -3.01 -22.35
N VAL A 330 -14.01 -2.29 -21.37
CA VAL A 330 -14.49 -0.95 -20.99
C VAL A 330 -14.19 0.08 -22.07
N ALA A 331 -13.02 -0.01 -22.71
CA ALA A 331 -12.63 0.90 -23.79
C ALA A 331 -13.32 0.61 -25.14
N GLY A 332 -14.05 -0.51 -25.25
CA GLY A 332 -14.72 -0.92 -26.50
C GLY A 332 -13.75 -1.25 -27.64
N GLN A 333 -12.48 -1.54 -27.36
CA GLN A 333 -11.46 -1.85 -28.36
C GLN A 333 -10.46 -2.88 -27.81
N ASP A 334 -9.82 -3.67 -28.69
CA ASP A 334 -8.78 -4.61 -28.25
C ASP A 334 -7.50 -3.86 -27.84
N LEU A 335 -7.27 -3.75 -26.54
CA LEU A 335 -6.08 -3.13 -25.97
C LEU A 335 -4.97 -4.15 -25.70
N LYS A 336 -5.19 -5.45 -25.96
CA LYS A 336 -4.20 -6.49 -25.67
C LYS A 336 -2.87 -6.24 -26.38
N PRO A 337 -2.80 -5.94 -27.70
CA PRO A 337 -1.51 -5.70 -28.35
C PRO A 337 -0.78 -4.49 -27.75
N PHE A 338 -1.52 -3.42 -27.46
CA PHE A 338 -0.98 -2.22 -26.85
C PHE A 338 -0.42 -2.53 -25.46
N LEU A 339 -1.24 -3.03 -24.54
CA LEU A 339 -0.80 -3.31 -23.16
C LEU A 339 0.29 -4.39 -23.11
N HIS A 340 0.28 -5.38 -24.01
CA HIS A 340 1.39 -6.34 -24.08
C HIS A 340 2.72 -5.68 -24.40
N SER A 341 2.74 -4.69 -25.31
CA SER A 341 3.97 -3.99 -25.69
C SER A 341 4.55 -3.14 -24.56
N TRP A 342 3.72 -2.66 -23.63
CA TRP A 342 4.15 -1.92 -22.44
C TRP A 342 4.51 -2.82 -21.26
N LEU A 343 3.80 -3.95 -21.09
CA LEU A 343 3.92 -4.78 -19.90
C LEU A 343 4.91 -5.94 -20.04
N TYR A 344 5.13 -6.45 -21.26
CA TYR A 344 5.92 -7.65 -21.51
C TYR A 344 7.17 -7.41 -22.39
N SER A 345 7.52 -6.15 -22.66
CA SER A 345 8.73 -5.77 -23.42
C SER A 345 9.80 -5.14 -22.52
N THR A 346 11.06 -5.25 -22.94
CA THR A 346 12.18 -4.47 -22.39
C THR A 346 12.57 -3.28 -23.27
N LYS A 347 11.85 -3.07 -24.37
CA LYS A 347 11.94 -1.88 -25.24
C LYS A 347 10.53 -1.34 -25.43
N LEU A 348 10.24 -0.19 -24.83
CA LEU A 348 8.91 0.41 -24.89
C LEU A 348 8.64 1.01 -26.28
N PRO A 349 7.38 0.99 -26.76
CA PRO A 349 6.97 1.70 -27.96
C PRO A 349 6.98 3.23 -27.71
N LYS A 350 6.77 4.02 -28.78
CA LYS A 350 6.59 5.48 -28.66
C LYS A 350 5.45 5.81 -27.71
N MET A 351 5.65 6.79 -26.82
CA MET A 351 4.62 7.29 -25.91
C MET A 351 3.45 7.92 -26.70
N PRO A 352 2.20 7.45 -26.51
CA PRO A 352 1.04 8.12 -27.10
C PRO A 352 0.93 9.57 -26.62
N GLY A 353 0.58 10.48 -27.51
CA GLY A 353 0.45 11.92 -27.19
C GLY A 353 1.78 12.68 -27.11
N HIS A 354 2.92 11.99 -27.01
CA HIS A 354 4.24 12.59 -26.76
C HIS A 354 5.30 12.08 -27.75
N PRO A 355 5.21 12.43 -29.05
CA PRO A 355 6.14 11.94 -30.07
C PRO A 355 7.57 12.47 -29.93
N ASP A 356 7.76 13.51 -29.11
CA ASP A 356 9.03 14.15 -28.77
C ASP A 356 9.81 13.44 -27.66
N TRP A 357 9.19 12.49 -26.95
CA TRP A 357 9.86 11.73 -25.88
C TRP A 357 10.72 10.58 -26.43
N SER A 358 11.81 10.27 -25.73
CA SER A 358 12.71 9.14 -26.03
C SER A 358 12.95 8.29 -24.78
N ALA A 359 13.06 6.96 -24.94
CA ALA A 359 13.14 5.97 -23.85
C ALA A 359 14.42 5.14 -23.82
#